data_AF-X0PCG6-F1
#
_entry.id   AF-X0PCG6-F1
#
_cell.length_a   1.000
_cell.length_b   1.000
_cell.length_c   1.000
_cell.angle_alpha   90.00
_cell.angle_beta   90.00
_cell.angle_gamma   90.00
#
_symmetry.space_group_name_H-M   'P 1'
#
loop_
_entity.id
_entity.type
_entity.pdbx_description
1 polymer ?
#
loop_
_entity_poly.entity_id
_entity_poly.type
_entity_poly.pdbx_seq_one_letter_code
_entity_poly.pdbx_strand_id
1 'polypeptide(L)'
;MDESRVRDEIVSGNISLGIELGSTRIKEVLVTNDFQTIASGDYLWENELDNGIWTYPIEKIWMVFKPATQRWHWQFMTNTVLNSRRLGQSGLVP
;
A
#
# COMPACT_ATOMS: atom_id res chain seq x y z
N MET A 1 -10.65 7.32 9.22
CA MET A 1 -11.47 6.12 8.96
C MET A 1 -11.44 5.27 10.21
N ASP A 2 -12.57 4.69 10.63
CA ASP A 2 -12.59 3.78 11.79
C ASP A 2 -11.82 2.48 11.48
N GLU A 3 -10.94 2.07 12.39
CA GLU A 3 -10.10 0.89 12.20
C GLU A 3 -10.88 -0.42 12.17
N SER A 4 -11.98 -0.51 12.92
CA SER A 4 -12.85 -1.69 12.86
C SER A 4 -13.41 -1.86 11.46
N ARG A 5 -13.97 -0.77 10.91
CA ARG A 5 -14.46 -0.73 9.54
C ARG A 5 -13.40 -1.12 8.51
N VAL A 6 -12.17 -0.61 8.64
CA VAL A 6 -11.08 -0.97 7.70
C VAL A 6 -10.80 -2.47 7.72
N ARG A 7 -10.76 -3.08 8.90
CA ARG A 7 -10.53 -4.52 9.05
C ARG A 7 -11.67 -5.32 8.43
N ASP A 8 -12.92 -4.91 8.65
CA ASP A 8 -14.09 -5.59 8.11
C ASP A 8 -14.12 -5.55 6.57
N GLU A 9 -13.80 -4.40 5.96
CA GLU A 9 -13.68 -4.25 4.50
C GLU A 9 -12.57 -5.15 3.94
N ILE A 10 -11.43 -5.25 4.62
CA ILE A 10 -10.32 -6.13 4.20
C ILE A 10 -10.72 -7.61 4.29
N VAL A 11 -11.30 -8.04 5.42
CA VAL A 11 -11.68 -9.43 5.66
C VAL A 11 -12.81 -9.88 4.73
N SER A 12 -13.75 -8.98 4.44
CA SER A 12 -14.83 -9.22 3.48
C SER A 12 -14.39 -9.16 2.02
N GLY A 13 -13.15 -8.72 1.75
CA GLY A 13 -12.62 -8.58 0.39
C GLY A 13 -13.17 -7.38 -0.38
N ASN A 14 -13.81 -6.42 0.32
CA ASN A 14 -14.37 -5.20 -0.24
C ASN A 14 -13.30 -4.10 -0.43
N ILE A 15 -12.13 -4.52 -0.91
CA ILE A 15 -10.98 -3.67 -1.17
C ILE A 15 -10.49 -3.87 -2.59
N SER A 16 -9.92 -2.83 -3.17
CA SER A 16 -9.31 -2.84 -4.49
C SER A 16 -7.86 -2.38 -4.41
N LEU A 17 -6.97 -3.06 -5.14
CA LEU A 17 -5.58 -2.64 -5.32
C LEU A 17 -5.42 -1.95 -6.68
N GLY A 18 -5.14 -0.65 -6.67
CA GLY A 18 -4.80 0.13 -7.85
C GLY A 18 -3.29 0.16 -8.05
N ILE A 19 -2.83 0.01 -9.30
CA ILE A 19 -1.41 0.02 -9.65
C ILE A 19 -1.20 0.92 -10.87
N GLU A 20 -0.23 1.82 -10.76
CA GLU A 20 0.19 2.72 -11.84
C GLU A 20 1.65 2.43 -12.20
N LEU A 21 1.89 2.02 -13.46
CA LEU A 21 3.22 1.79 -13.99
C LEU A 21 3.70 3.05 -14.72
N GLY A 22 4.34 3.96 -14.00
CA GLY A 22 5.00 5.14 -14.58
C GLY A 22 6.39 4.81 -15.12
N SER A 23 6.98 5.72 -15.92
CA SER A 23 8.31 5.52 -16.51
C SER A 23 9.45 5.44 -15.49
N THR A 24 9.29 6.08 -14.32
CA THR A 24 10.33 6.15 -13.28
C THR A 24 9.87 5.62 -11.92
N ARG A 25 8.56 5.32 -11.80
CA ARG A 25 7.95 4.87 -10.55
C ARG A 25 6.81 3.92 -10.81
N ILE A 26 6.69 2.90 -9.99
CA ILE A 26 5.47 2.12 -9.83
C ILE A 26 4.78 2.62 -8.56
N LYS A 27 3.50 2.94 -8.66
CA LYS A 27 2.68 3.31 -7.50
C LYS A 27 1.64 2.25 -7.27
N GLU A 28 1.32 2.02 -6.01
CA GLU A 28 0.30 1.10 -5.58
C GLU A 28 -0.59 1.78 -4.53
N VAL A 29 -1.90 1.60 -4.62
CA VAL A 29 -2.87 2.17 -3.69
C VAL A 29 -3.90 1.12 -3.34
N LEU A 30 -4.11 0.88 -2.05
CA LEU A 30 -5.20 0.03 -1.57
C LEU A 30 -6.36 0.92 -1.16
N VAL A 31 -7.53 0.67 -1.73
CA VAL A 31 -8.75 1.44 -1.47
C VAL A 31 -9.91 0.54 -1.07
N THR A 32 -10.85 1.08 -0.32
CA THR A 32 -12.17 0.47 -0.06
C THR A 32 -13.12 0.69 -1.25
N ASN A 33 -14.29 0.03 -1.21
CA ASN A 33 -15.36 0.23 -2.20
C ASN A 33 -15.94 1.66 -2.23
N ASP A 34 -15.81 2.44 -1.15
CA ASP A 34 -16.13 3.88 -1.11
C ASP A 34 -14.94 4.77 -1.51
N PHE A 35 -13.95 4.20 -2.20
CA PHE A 35 -12.74 4.85 -2.74
C PHE A 35 -11.87 5.53 -1.67
N GLN A 36 -11.95 5.11 -0.42
CA GLN A 36 -11.08 5.63 0.63
C GLN A 36 -9.73 4.90 0.62
N THR A 37 -8.64 5.67 0.61
CA THR A 37 -7.29 5.10 0.67
C THR A 37 -7.01 4.50 2.04
N ILE A 38 -6.72 3.20 2.04
CA ILE A 38 -6.32 2.43 3.20
C ILE A 38 -4.80 2.54 3.41
N ALA A 39 -4.04 2.39 2.33
CA ALA A 39 -2.59 2.55 2.32
C ALA A 39 -2.10 2.81 0.90
N SER A 40 -0.87 3.32 0.77
CA SER A 40 -0.22 3.60 -0.50
C SER A 40 1.27 3.27 -0.44
N GLY A 41 1.82 2.91 -1.58
CA GLY A 41 3.24 2.62 -1.74
C GLY A 41 3.77 3.12 -3.08
N ASP A 42 5.05 3.44 -3.11
CA ASP A 42 5.77 3.77 -4.32
C ASP A 42 7.11 3.02 -4.37
N TYR A 43 7.48 2.65 -5.59
CA TYR A 43 8.72 1.95 -5.91
C TYR A 43 9.42 2.69 -7.03
N LEU A 44 10.65 3.12 -6.75
CA LEU A 44 11.54 3.62 -7.80
C LEU A 44 11.94 2.44 -8.68
N TRP A 45 11.85 2.65 -9.97
CA TRP A 45 12.34 1.71 -10.97
C TRP A 45 12.78 2.50 -12.20
N GLU A 46 13.62 1.90 -13.02
CA GLU A 46 14.08 2.51 -14.27
C GLU A 46 13.54 1.67 -15.42
N ASN A 47 12.79 2.33 -16.30
CA ASN A 47 12.36 1.75 -17.57
C ASN A 47 13.57 1.54 -18.48
N GLU A 48 13.51 0.54 -19.36
CA GLU A 48 14.61 0.24 -20.27
C GLU A 48 14.24 0.74 -21.67
N LEU A 49 15.16 1.45 -22.33
CA LEU A 49 15.00 1.80 -23.73
C LEU A 49 15.61 0.69 -24.58
N ASP A 50 14.81 -0.34 -24.89
CA ASP A 50 15.22 -1.44 -25.76
C ASP A 50 14.79 -1.15 -27.21
N ASN A 51 15.75 -1.16 -28.13
CA ASN A 51 15.51 -0.88 -29.56
C ASN A 51 14.72 0.42 -29.85
N GLY A 52 14.90 1.45 -29.03
CA GLY A 52 14.19 2.73 -29.15
C GLY A 52 12.76 2.72 -28.60
N ILE A 53 12.35 1.65 -27.91
CA ILE A 53 11.04 1.50 -27.28
C ILE A 53 11.21 1.39 -25.76
N TRP A 54 10.48 2.23 -25.02
CA TRP A 54 10.44 2.12 -23.57
C TRP A 54 9.73 0.83 -23.16
N THR A 55 10.51 -0.09 -22.61
CA THR A 55 10.12 -1.45 -22.27
C THR A 55 10.08 -1.61 -20.75
N TYR A 56 9.11 -2.39 -20.30
CA TYR A 56 8.83 -2.67 -18.90
C TYR A 56 9.07 -4.17 -18.67
N PRO A 57 10.28 -4.58 -18.23
CA PRO A 57 10.57 -6.00 -18.04
C PRO A 57 9.62 -6.61 -17.02
N ILE A 58 8.91 -7.67 -17.42
CA ILE A 58 7.89 -8.30 -16.59
C ILE A 58 8.49 -8.86 -15.29
N GLU A 59 9.75 -9.29 -15.32
CA GLU A 59 10.50 -9.78 -14.17
C GLU A 59 10.71 -8.67 -13.13
N LYS A 60 10.99 -7.43 -13.57
CA LYS A 60 11.12 -6.27 -12.68
C LYS A 60 9.79 -5.92 -12.02
N ILE A 61 8.67 -6.10 -12.73
CA ILE A 61 7.34 -5.93 -12.15
C ILE A 61 7.14 -6.94 -11.00
N TRP A 62 7.42 -8.22 -11.22
CA TRP A 62 7.29 -9.25 -10.18
C TRP A 62 8.21 -9.02 -8.97
N MET A 63 9.40 -8.44 -9.18
CA MET A 63 10.29 -8.05 -8.10
C MET A 63 9.74 -6.93 -7.22
N VAL A 64 8.83 -6.09 -7.73
CA VAL A 64 8.16 -5.03 -6.96
C VAL A 64 6.98 -5.59 -6.14
N PHE A 65 6.22 -6.51 -6.72
CA PHE A 65 5.03 -7.09 -6.05
C PHE A 65 5.35 -7.91 -4.79
N LYS A 66 6.45 -8.69 -4.79
CA LYS A 66 6.80 -9.56 -3.66
C LYS A 66 7.20 -8.80 -2.38
N PRO A 67 8.08 -7.78 -2.44
CA PRO A 67 8.36 -6.92 -1.31
C PRO A 67 7.17 -6.04 -0.94
N ALA A 68 6.37 -5.62 -1.93
CA ALA A 68 5.22 -4.78 -1.65
C ALA A 68 4.26 -5.47 -0.70
N THR A 69 3.83 -6.70 -0.99
CA THR A 69 2.94 -7.47 -0.09
C THR A 69 3.49 -7.57 1.34
N GLN A 70 4.79 -7.72 1.52
CA GLN A 70 5.44 -7.70 2.84
C GLN A 70 5.49 -6.29 3.48
N ARG A 71 5.68 -5.25 2.67
CA ARG A 71 5.70 -3.85 3.12
C ARG A 71 4.32 -3.35 3.52
N TRP A 72 3.27 -3.75 2.80
CA TRP A 72 1.88 -3.56 3.18
C TRP A 72 1.64 -4.21 4.54
N HIS A 73 1.98 -5.50 4.70
CA HIS A 73 1.85 -6.20 5.98
C HIS A 73 2.54 -5.44 7.14
N TRP A 74 3.75 -4.92 6.92
CA TRP A 74 4.46 -4.12 7.91
C TRP A 74 3.80 -2.76 8.20
N GLN A 75 3.47 -1.96 7.18
CA GLN A 75 2.80 -0.67 7.35
C GLN A 75 1.45 -0.81 8.05
N PHE A 76 0.71 -1.88 7.75
CA PHE A 76 -0.55 -2.21 8.40
C PHE A 76 -0.36 -2.51 9.89
N MET A 77 0.64 -3.32 10.25
CA MET A 77 0.94 -3.60 11.66
C MET A 77 1.42 -2.35 12.38
N THR A 78 2.29 -1.53 11.77
CA THR A 78 2.79 -0.31 12.42
C THR A 78 1.69 0.74 12.60
N ASN A 79 0.82 0.97 11.61
CA ASN A 79 -0.25 1.96 11.74
C ASN A 79 -1.34 1.50 12.72
N THR A 80 -1.70 0.21 12.71
CA THR A 80 -2.63 -0.39 13.68
C THR A 80 -2.09 -0.32 15.11
N VAL A 81 -0.81 -0.65 15.31
CA VAL A 81 -0.18 -0.65 16.65
C VAL A 81 0.08 0.78 17.16
N LEU A 82 0.44 1.73 16.29
CA LEU A 82 0.69 3.12 16.71
C LEU A 82 -0.61 3.88 17.03
N ASN A 83 -1.70 3.64 16.30
CA ASN A 83 -2.99 4.22 16.63
C ASN A 83 -3.61 3.61 17.89
N SER A 84 -3.51 2.28 18.09
CA SER A 84 -3.97 1.65 19.34
C SER A 84 -3.17 2.14 20.56
N ARG A 85 -1.87 2.45 20.42
CA ARG A 85 -1.10 3.12 21.48
C ARG A 85 -1.49 4.59 21.71
N ARG A 86 -1.91 5.33 20.68
CA ARG A 86 -2.45 6.70 20.83
C ARG A 86 -3.81 6.72 21.54
N LEU A 87 -4.67 5.73 21.28
CA LEU A 87 -5.97 5.59 21.94
C LEU A 87 -5.87 5.16 23.41
N GLY A 88 -4.69 4.72 23.87
CA GLY A 88 -4.41 4.37 25.27
C GLY A 88 -3.79 5.47 26.14
N GLN A 89 -3.57 6.69 25.61
CA GLN A 89 -2.98 7.81 26.38
C GLN A 89 -3.87 9.06 26.48
N SER A 90 -5.18 8.95 26.24
CA SER A 90 -6.13 10.00 26.67
C SER A 90 -6.68 9.65 28.06
N GLY A 91 -5.82 9.73 29.07
CA GLY A 91 -6.23 9.44 30.44
C GLY A 91 -5.09 9.58 31.43
N LEU A 92 -5.03 10.76 32.04
CA LEU A 92 -4.40 11.05 33.32
C LEU A 92 -2.87 10.98 33.40
N VAL A 93 -2.22 12.14 33.47
CA VAL A 93 -1.33 12.50 34.60
C VAL A 93 -1.27 14.05 34.72
N PRO A 94 -0.88 14.61 35.90
CA PRO A 94 -1.49 15.75 36.58
C PRO A 94 -1.08 17.14 36.07
#